data_AF-A0ABD5T6B2-F1
#
_entry.id   AF-A0ABD5T6B2-F1
#
_cell.length_a   1.000
_cell.length_b   1.000
_cell.length_c   1.000
_cell.angle_alpha   90.00
_cell.angle_beta   90.00
_cell.angle_gamma   90.00
#
_symmetry.space_group_name_H-M   'P 1'
#
loop_
_entity.id
_entity.type
_entity.pdbx_description
1 polymer ?
#
loop_
_entity_poly.entity_id
_entity_poly.type
_entity_poly.pdbx_seq_one_letter_code
_entity_poly.pdbx_strand_id
1 'polypeptide(L)' 'MKFIEEVVVDEFLPTVRSMLAEDLRERGFTQREVADALGISQSAVSKYAHGEVARHERVVAD' A
#
# COMPACT_ATOMS: atom_id res chain seq x y z
N MET A 1 20.49 -13.16 -5.64
CA MET A 1 20.30 -12.55 -4.30
C MET A 1 19.76 -11.17 -4.55
N LYS A 2 18.59 -10.82 -4.00
CA LYS A 2 18.05 -9.46 -4.11
C LYS A 2 18.80 -8.53 -3.14
N PHE A 3 19.01 -7.29 -3.53
CA PHE A 3 19.43 -6.22 -2.64
C PHE A 3 18.32 -5.89 -1.63
N ILE A 4 18.68 -5.31 -0.50
CA ILE A 4 17.70 -4.94 0.53
C ILE A 4 16.72 -3.92 -0.04
N GLU A 5 17.22 -2.96 -0.83
CA GLU A 5 16.45 -1.93 -1.50
C GLU A 5 15.42 -2.53 -2.47
N GLU A 6 15.79 -3.60 -3.18
CA GLU A 6 14.86 -4.32 -4.07
C GLU A 6 13.74 -4.99 -3.26
N VAL A 7 14.06 -5.65 -2.15
CA VAL A 7 13.03 -6.22 -1.25
C VAL A 7 12.11 -5.14 -0.70
N VAL A 8 12.66 -3.98 -0.31
CA VAL A 8 11.86 -2.87 0.21
C VAL A 8 10.91 -2.32 -0.85
N VAL A 9 11.39 -2.11 -2.07
CA VAL A 9 10.60 -1.50 -3.15
C VAL A 9 9.57 -2.47 -3.72
N ASP A 10 9.93 -3.73 -3.89
CA ASP A 10 9.08 -4.71 -4.59
C ASP A 10 8.07 -5.40 -3.66
N GLU A 11 8.41 -5.60 -2.38
CA GLU A 11 7.63 -6.46 -1.48
C GLU A 11 7.08 -5.67 -0.29
N PHE A 12 7.92 -4.89 0.40
CA PHE A 12 7.52 -4.20 1.63
C PHE A 12 6.61 -2.99 1.37
N LEU A 13 7.10 -1.99 0.62
CA LEU A 13 6.39 -0.74 0.40
C LEU A 13 5.01 -0.93 -0.26
N PRO A 14 4.83 -1.79 -1.29
CA PRO A 14 3.51 -2.03 -1.87
C PRO A 14 2.54 -2.66 -0.87
N THR A 15 3.01 -3.61 -0.06
CA THR A 15 2.20 -4.29 0.96
C THR A 15 1.76 -3.31 2.05
N VAL A 16 2.71 -2.59 2.65
CA VAL A 16 2.41 -1.63 3.73
C VAL A 16 1.52 -0.49 3.24
N ARG A 17 1.78 0.05 2.04
CA ARG A 17 0.91 1.09 1.45
C ARG A 17 -0.50 0.58 1.21
N SER A 18 -0.67 -0.67 0.78
CA SER A 18 -2.00 -1.27 0.60
C SER A 18 -2.74 -1.42 1.92
N MET A 19 -2.06 -1.87 2.98
CA MET A 19 -2.64 -2.00 4.32
C MET A 19 -3.04 -0.64 4.92
N LEU A 20 -2.16 0.36 4.82
CA LEU A 20 -2.45 1.71 5.29
C LEU A 20 -3.57 2.38 4.49
N ALA A 21 -3.61 2.17 3.18
CA ALA A 21 -4.69 2.69 2.35
C ALA A 21 -6.03 2.09 2.76
N GLU A 22 -6.10 0.78 2.99
CA GLU A 22 -7.31 0.09 3.46
C GLU A 22 -7.77 0.62 4.84
N ASP A 23 -6.89 0.67 5.83
CA ASP A 23 -7.20 1.16 7.18
C ASP A 23 -7.69 2.62 7.17
N LEU A 24 -7.07 3.50 6.38
CA LEU A 24 -7.55 4.89 6.25
C LEU A 24 -8.92 4.96 5.55
N ARG A 25 -9.18 4.09 4.57
CA ARG A 25 -10.48 4.02 3.90
C ARG A 25 -11.58 3.54 4.86
N GLU A 26 -11.30 2.57 5.71
CA GLU A 26 -12.22 2.11 6.76
C GLU A 26 -12.52 3.21 7.79
N ARG A 27 -11.55 4.09 8.05
CA ARG A 27 -11.73 5.29 8.91
C ARG A 27 -12.49 6.44 8.23
N GLY A 28 -12.96 6.26 7.00
CA GLY A 28 -13.81 7.21 6.29
C GLY A 28 -13.07 8.23 5.41
N PHE A 29 -11.75 8.11 5.24
CA PHE A 29 -11.00 9.03 4.37
C PHE A 29 -11.37 8.81 2.89
N THR A 30 -11.41 9.89 2.12
CA THR A 30 -11.54 9.81 0.65
C THR A 30 -10.27 9.28 0.01
N GLN A 31 -10.35 8.72 -1.21
CA GLN A 31 -9.15 8.21 -1.90
C GLN A 31 -8.11 9.32 -2.16
N ARG A 32 -8.56 10.58 -2.29
CA ARG A 32 -7.66 11.72 -2.45
C ARG A 32 -6.91 12.03 -1.16
N GLU A 33 -7.60 12.07 -0.02
CA GLU A 33 -6.96 12.31 1.27
C GLU A 33 -5.98 11.18 1.63
N VAL A 34 -6.31 9.93 1.29
CA VAL A 34 -5.37 8.80 1.43
C VAL A 34 -4.15 8.97 0.53
N ALA A 35 -4.34 9.41 -0.71
CA ALA A 35 -3.24 9.63 -1.66
C ALA A 35 -2.28 10.72 -1.15
N ASP A 36 -2.85 11.82 -0.65
CA ASP A 36 -2.12 12.94 -0.07
C ASP A 36 -1.36 12.48 1.19
N ALA A 37 -1.98 11.69 2.06
CA ALA A 37 -1.36 11.17 3.29
C ALA A 37 -0.21 10.19 3.02
N LEU A 38 -0.33 9.34 2.00
CA LEU A 38 0.66 8.31 1.67
C LEU A 38 1.72 8.80 0.67
N GLY A 39 1.59 10.02 0.13
CA GLY A 39 2.51 10.58 -0.86
C GLY A 39 2.52 9.81 -2.18
N ILE A 40 1.35 9.33 -2.62
CA ILE A 40 1.17 8.54 -3.86
C ILE A 40 0.04 9.13 -4.70
N SER A 41 -0.17 8.59 -5.91
CA SER A 41 -1.31 9.01 -6.73
C SER A 41 -2.63 8.45 -6.20
N GLN A 42 -3.71 9.19 -6.40
CA GLN A 42 -5.06 8.69 -6.12
C GLN A 42 -5.39 7.41 -6.92
N SER A 43 -4.87 7.29 -8.15
CA SER A 43 -4.99 6.06 -8.94
C SER A 43 -4.29 4.85 -8.31
N ALA A 44 -3.16 5.05 -7.61
CA ALA A 44 -2.50 3.98 -6.87
C ALA A 44 -3.36 3.52 -5.67
N VAL A 45 -3.97 4.48 -4.96
CA VAL A 45 -4.95 4.18 -3.89
C VAL A 45 -6.13 3.38 -4.44
N SER A 46 -6.66 3.73 -5.62
CA SER A 46 -7.75 2.98 -6.25
C SER A 46 -7.37 1.52 -6.51
N LYS A 47 -6.15 1.26 -7.01
CA LYS A 47 -5.65 -0.12 -7.22
C LYS A 47 -5.53 -0.90 -5.91
N TYR A 48 -5.06 -0.26 -4.84
CA TYR A 48 -5.01 -0.90 -3.52
C TYR A 48 -6.40 -1.24 -2.99
N ALA A 49 -7.35 -0.33 -3.12
CA ALA A 49 -8.73 -0.55 -2.67
C ALA A 49 -9.45 -1.69 -3.42
N HIS A 50 -9.02 -2.01 -4.64
CA HIS A 50 -9.54 -3.12 -5.43
C HIS A 50 -8.74 -4.42 -5.26
N GLY A 51 -7.73 -4.45 -4.38
CA GLY A 51 -6.90 -5.63 -4.17
C GLY A 51 -6.02 -5.99 -5.37
N GLU A 52 -5.80 -5.05 -6.30
CA GLU A 52 -5.04 -5.28 -7.53
C GLU A 52 -3.51 -5.27 -7.32
N VAL A 53 -3.06 -5.12 -6.08
CA VAL A 53 -1.63 -5.14 -5.74
C VAL A 53 -1.34 -6.33 -4.84
N ALA A 54 -0.36 -7.13 -5.26
CA ALA A 54 0.13 -8.26 -4.49
C ALA A 54 0.61 -7.80 -3.11
N ARG A 55 0.09 -8.45 -2.07
CA ARG A 55 0.55 -8.31 -0.70
C ARG A 55 1.44 -9.50 -0.37
N HIS A 56 2.55 -9.26 0.32
CA HIS A 56 3.44 -10.32 0.76
C HIS A 56 3.04 -10.79 2.16
N GLU A 57 2.63 -12.05 2.32
CA GLU A 57 2.05 -12.57 3.57
C GLU A 57 2.94 -12.34 4.80
N ARG A 58 4.26 -12.49 4.64
CA ARG A 58 5.24 -12.23 5.71
C ARG A 58 5.19 -10.78 6.23
N VAL A 59 4.91 -9.81 5.36
CA VAL A 59 4.82 -8.39 5.74
C VAL A 59 3.45 -8.07 6.33
N VAL A 60 2.40 -8.79 5.94
CA VAL A 60 1.05 -8.64 6.51
C VAL A 60 0.97 -9.17 7.95
N ALA A 61 1.75 -10.20 8.27
CA ALA A 61 1.70 -10.89 9.55
C ALA A 61 2.61 -10.31 10.66
N ASP A 62 3.38 -9.26 10.37
CA ASP A 62 4.27 -8.55 11.30
C ASP A 62 3.58 -7.28 11.83
#